data_AF-A0A924GAN9-F1
#
_entry.id   AF-A0A924GAN9-F1
#
_cell.length_a   1.000
_cell.length_b   1.000
_cell.length_c   1.000
_cell.angle_alpha   90.00
_cell.angle_beta   90.00
_cell.angle_gamma   90.00
#
_symmetry.space_group_name_H-M   'P 1'
#
loop_
_entity.id
_entity.type
_entity.pdbx_description
1 polymer ?
#
loop_
_entity_poly.entity_id
_entity_poly.type
_entity_poly.pdbx_seq_one_letter_code
_entity_poly.pdbx_strand_id
1 'polypeptide(L)'
;LQVWMPGEWIYAPVALAGAAYAGMQSPPLSMLPDVISHDAYKHGIGSAGTFGGVWTAGETTGMALGATVLTIVLAASGYLESVAGQVVVQPASAIVGIVLSFSIVPAVIIAASLWSFSRYPLRRADIDRLAERTIE
;
A
#
# COMPACT_ATOMS: atom_id res chain seq x y z
N LEU A 1 15.97 18.59 23.46
CA LEU A 1 14.51 18.40 23.63
C LEU A 1 13.71 18.52 22.32
N GLN A 2 14.26 19.05 21.22
CA GLN A 2 13.58 19.17 19.92
C GLN A 2 13.23 17.84 19.21
N VAL A 3 13.83 16.71 19.58
CA VAL A 3 13.54 15.40 18.94
C VAL A 3 12.11 14.91 19.25
N TRP A 4 11.51 15.38 20.35
CA TRP A 4 10.17 14.96 20.81
C TRP A 4 9.08 16.00 20.53
N MET A 5 9.44 17.17 20.00
CA MET A 5 8.49 18.21 19.58
C MET A 5 8.54 18.31 18.05
N PRO A 6 7.38 18.36 17.36
CA PRO A 6 7.36 18.58 15.92
C PRO A 6 8.13 19.86 15.61
N GLY A 7 9.18 19.73 14.81
CA GLY A 7 10.00 20.84 14.33
C GLY A 7 10.33 20.61 12.85
N GLU A 8 11.18 21.46 12.28
CA GLU A 8 11.56 21.38 10.86
C GLU A 8 12.14 20.00 10.47
N TRP A 9 12.69 19.25 11.42
CA TRP A 9 13.17 17.89 11.22
C TRP A 9 12.08 16.93 10.71
N ILE A 10 10.79 17.22 10.91
CA ILE A 10 9.66 16.39 10.44
C ILE A 10 9.56 16.38 8.91
N TYR A 11 10.08 17.41 8.23
CA TYR A 11 10.05 17.47 6.77
C TYR A 11 10.90 16.38 6.14
N ALA A 12 12.00 15.96 6.79
CA ALA A 12 12.88 14.92 6.29
C ALA A 12 12.19 13.53 6.20
N PRO A 13 11.61 12.95 7.28
CA PRO A 13 10.90 11.69 7.19
C PRO A 13 9.63 11.79 6.34
N VAL A 14 8.95 12.94 6.30
CA VAL A 14 7.80 13.15 5.39
C VAL A 14 8.23 13.11 3.92
N ALA A 15 9.33 13.79 3.57
CA ALA A 15 9.88 13.74 2.21
C ALA A 15 10.33 12.32 1.83
N LEU A 16 10.98 11.60 2.75
CA LEU A 16 11.36 10.20 2.55
C LEU A 16 10.13 9.30 2.35
N ALA A 17 9.10 9.46 3.18
CA ALA A 17 7.85 8.71 3.05
C ALA A 17 7.15 9.01 1.71
N GLY A 18 7.15 10.27 1.27
CA GLY A 18 6.61 10.66 -0.03
C GLY A 18 7.38 10.03 -1.20
N ALA A 19 8.71 10.05 -1.16
CA ALA A 19 9.54 9.39 -2.17
C ALA A 19 9.32 7.86 -2.19
N ALA A 20 9.23 7.23 -1.02
CA ALA A 20 8.92 5.81 -0.90
C ALA A 20 7.52 5.49 -1.44
N TYR A 21 6.52 6.32 -1.15
CA TYR A 21 5.16 6.16 -1.65
C TYR A 21 5.09 6.25 -3.18
N ALA A 22 5.81 7.21 -3.78
CA ALA A 22 5.93 7.31 -5.24
C ALA A 22 6.59 6.05 -5.84
N GLY A 23 7.66 5.56 -5.20
CA GLY A 23 8.34 4.32 -5.61
C GLY A 23 7.45 3.08 -5.47
N MET A 24 6.55 3.04 -4.48
CA MET A 24 5.60 1.95 -4.29
C MET A 24 4.48 1.95 -5.36
N GLN A 25 3.99 3.12 -5.75
CA GLN A 25 2.88 3.28 -6.70
C GLN A 25 3.31 3.06 -8.16
N SER A 26 4.55 3.41 -8.52
CA SER A 26 4.98 3.43 -9.93
C SER A 26 5.04 2.04 -10.58
N PRO A 27 5.66 1.00 -9.97
CA PRO A 27 5.74 -0.34 -10.56
C PRO A 27 4.38 -0.96 -10.92
N PRO A 28 3.39 -1.04 -10.01
CA PRO A 28 2.14 -1.71 -10.32
C PRO A 28 1.32 -0.97 -11.39
N LEU A 29 1.43 0.36 -11.48
CA LEU A 29 0.81 1.14 -12.56
C LEU A 29 1.42 0.86 -13.94
N SER A 30 2.73 0.61 -14.02
CA SER A 30 3.37 0.18 -15.28
C SER A 30 3.12 -1.30 -15.61
N MET A 31 3.02 -2.17 -14.61
CA MET A 31 2.87 -3.62 -14.81
C MET A 31 1.46 -4.02 -15.25
N LEU A 32 0.43 -3.28 -14.85
CA LEU A 32 -0.94 -3.58 -15.20
C LEU A 32 -1.18 -3.62 -16.73
N PRO A 33 -0.81 -2.60 -17.52
CA PRO A 33 -0.95 -2.66 -18.97
C PRO A 33 -0.07 -3.74 -19.61
N ASP A 34 1.11 -4.03 -19.05
CA ASP A 34 2.00 -5.11 -19.52
C ASP A 34 1.30 -6.48 -19.40
N VAL A 35 0.69 -6.75 -18.25
CA VAL A 35 -0.04 -8.00 -18.00
C VAL A 35 -1.28 -8.10 -18.90
N ILE A 36 -2.01 -6.99 -19.10
CA ILE A 36 -3.18 -6.95 -19.99
C ILE A 36 -2.77 -7.27 -21.44
N SER A 37 -1.68 -6.66 -21.91
CA SER A 37 -1.17 -6.86 -23.27
C SER A 37 -0.70 -8.30 -23.48
N HIS A 38 0.00 -8.85 -22.48
CA HIS A 38 0.45 -10.25 -22.50
C HIS A 38 -0.69 -11.26 -22.43
N ASP A 39 -1.73 -10.98 -21.63
CA ASP A 39 -2.95 -11.79 -21.57
C ASP A 39 -3.68 -11.81 -22.92
N ALA A 40 -3.86 -10.63 -23.53
CA ALA A 40 -4.45 -10.51 -24.86
C ALA A 40 -3.65 -11.28 -25.91
N TYR A 41 -2.32 -11.23 -25.86
CA TYR A 41 -1.47 -11.99 -26.78
C TYR A 41 -1.62 -13.52 -26.61
N LYS A 42 -1.69 -14.02 -25.37
CA LYS A 42 -1.78 -15.46 -25.11
C LYS A 42 -3.18 -16.04 -25.32
N HIS A 43 -4.23 -15.27 -25.01
CA HIS A 43 -5.60 -15.77 -24.95
C HIS A 43 -6.55 -15.09 -25.95
N GLY A 44 -6.04 -14.15 -26.76
CA GLY A 44 -6.77 -13.46 -27.84
C GLY A 44 -7.61 -12.28 -27.36
N ILE A 45 -8.58 -12.52 -26.47
CA ILE A 45 -9.45 -11.46 -25.94
C ILE A 45 -8.79 -10.87 -24.70
N GLY A 46 -8.36 -9.61 -24.76
CA GLY A 46 -7.74 -8.93 -23.63
C GLY A 46 -8.73 -8.70 -22.48
N SER A 47 -8.41 -9.21 -21.29
CA SER A 47 -9.27 -9.14 -20.10
C SER A 47 -9.11 -7.84 -19.29
N ALA A 48 -8.94 -6.69 -19.96
CA ALA A 48 -8.61 -5.42 -19.31
C ALA A 48 -9.60 -5.03 -18.20
N GLY A 49 -10.90 -5.24 -18.44
CA GLY A 49 -11.95 -4.97 -17.45
C GLY A 49 -11.86 -5.88 -16.21
N THR A 50 -11.48 -7.14 -16.38
CA THR A 50 -11.28 -8.07 -15.26
C THR A 50 -10.08 -7.66 -14.42
N PHE A 51 -8.94 -7.35 -15.04
CA PHE A 51 -7.75 -6.87 -14.32
C PHE A 51 -8.01 -5.56 -13.58
N GLY A 52 -8.66 -4.58 -14.23
CA GLY A 52 -9.06 -3.33 -13.59
C GLY A 52 -10.09 -3.51 -12.46
N GLY A 53 -11.02 -4.47 -12.62
CA GLY A 53 -11.97 -4.85 -11.59
C GLY A 53 -11.30 -5.44 -10.35
N VAL A 54 -10.36 -6.37 -10.54
CA VAL A 54 -9.56 -6.96 -9.45
C VAL A 54 -8.70 -5.91 -8.76
N TRP A 55 -8.08 -5.00 -9.52
CA TRP A 55 -7.33 -3.86 -8.96
C TRP A 55 -8.19 -3.04 -8.01
N THR A 56 -9.32 -2.53 -8.48
CA THR A 56 -10.22 -1.68 -7.71
C THR A 56 -10.80 -2.40 -6.48
N ALA A 57 -11.17 -3.68 -6.65
CA ALA A 57 -11.65 -4.51 -5.55
C ALA A 57 -10.55 -4.71 -4.49
N GLY A 58 -9.30 -4.89 -4.92
CA GLY A 58 -8.13 -4.96 -4.05
C GLY A 58 -7.92 -3.69 -3.24
N GLU A 59 -7.96 -2.51 -3.87
CA GLU A 59 -7.83 -1.22 -3.19
C GLU A 59 -8.94 -1.02 -2.14
N THR A 60 -10.19 -1.31 -2.52
CA THR A 60 -11.34 -1.17 -1.62
C THR A 60 -11.26 -2.12 -0.44
N THR A 61 -10.86 -3.38 -0.70
CA THR A 61 -10.63 -4.38 0.34
C THR A 61 -9.52 -3.93 1.28
N GLY A 62 -8.41 -3.40 0.74
CA GLY A 62 -7.29 -2.87 1.51
C GLY A 62 -7.72 -1.72 2.43
N MET A 63 -8.50 -0.77 1.91
CA MET A 63 -9.05 0.33 2.71
C MET A 63 -9.95 -0.17 3.85
N ALA A 64 -10.85 -1.12 3.57
CA ALA A 64 -11.74 -1.70 4.57
C ALA A 64 -10.98 -2.50 5.66
N LEU A 65 -10.00 -3.31 5.22
CA LEU A 65 -9.15 -4.06 6.14
C LEU A 65 -8.25 -3.16 6.97
N GLY A 66 -7.77 -2.03 6.42
CA GLY A 66 -6.96 -1.05 7.14
C GLY A 66 -7.67 -0.51 8.38
N ALA A 67 -8.93 -0.05 8.22
CA ALA A 67 -9.74 0.40 9.35
C ALA A 67 -10.01 -0.72 10.35
N THR A 68 -10.27 -1.94 9.86
CA THR A 68 -10.52 -3.12 10.72
C THR A 68 -9.30 -3.47 11.58
N VAL A 69 -8.11 -3.50 10.97
CA VAL A 69 -6.84 -3.77 11.68
C VAL A 69 -6.58 -2.70 12.73
N LEU A 70 -6.76 -1.43 12.39
CA LEU A 70 -6.62 -0.33 13.34
C LEU A 70 -7.56 -0.52 14.54
N THR A 71 -8.84 -0.80 14.30
CA THR A 71 -9.82 -1.04 15.37
C THR A 71 -9.41 -2.19 16.28
N ILE A 72 -8.92 -3.30 15.73
CA ILE A 72 -8.43 -4.45 16.51
C ILE A 72 -7.23 -4.04 17.39
N VAL A 73 -6.26 -3.31 16.84
CA VAL A 73 -5.09 -2.85 17.60
C VAL A 73 -5.48 -1.88 18.70
N LEU A 74 -6.41 -0.96 18.43
CA LEU A 74 -6.92 -0.03 19.45
C LEU A 74 -7.65 -0.76 20.57
N ALA A 75 -8.53 -1.70 20.24
CA ALA A 75 -9.22 -2.53 21.23
C ALA A 75 -8.22 -3.34 22.07
N ALA A 76 -7.23 -3.98 21.44
CA ALA A 76 -6.21 -4.78 22.13
C ALA A 76 -5.27 -3.94 23.00
N SER A 77 -5.01 -2.69 22.62
CA SER A 77 -4.12 -1.78 23.36
C SER A 77 -4.83 -1.02 24.49
N GLY A 78 -6.15 -1.18 24.64
CA GLY A 78 -6.96 -0.55 25.68
C GLY A 78 -7.27 0.92 25.39
N TYR A 79 -7.47 1.26 24.11
CA TYR A 79 -7.90 2.61 23.72
C TYR A 79 -9.21 2.98 24.42
N LEU A 80 -9.22 4.14 25.09
CA LEU A 80 -10.42 4.68 25.73
C LEU A 80 -11.11 5.64 24.78
N GLU A 81 -12.39 5.40 24.51
CA GLU A 81 -13.20 6.31 23.70
C GLU A 81 -13.55 7.58 24.52
N SER A 82 -13.51 8.73 23.86
CA SER A 82 -13.94 10.01 24.43
C SER A 82 -15.13 10.57 23.66
N VAL A 83 -16.15 11.06 24.35
CA VAL A 83 -17.25 11.84 23.77
C VAL A 83 -16.97 13.34 23.87
N ALA A 84 -17.64 14.13 23.02
CA ALA A 84 -17.44 15.58 22.96
C ALA A 84 -17.61 16.23 24.34
N GLY A 85 -16.63 17.04 24.74
CA GLY A 85 -16.59 17.71 26.04
C GLY A 85 -15.90 16.90 27.16
N GLN A 86 -15.48 15.66 26.91
CA GLN A 86 -14.70 14.88 27.86
C GLN A 86 -13.25 14.74 27.41
N VAL A 87 -12.31 15.07 28.32
CA VAL A 87 -10.89 14.80 28.14
C VAL A 87 -10.56 13.48 28.83
N VAL A 88 -10.22 12.46 28.05
CA VAL A 88 -9.81 11.15 28.56
C VAL A 88 -8.30 11.01 28.40
N VAL A 89 -7.61 10.68 29.49
CA VAL A 89 -6.17 10.41 29.45
C VAL A 89 -5.97 8.98 28.95
N GLN A 90 -5.31 8.84 27.80
CA GLN A 90 -5.05 7.53 27.23
C GLN A 90 -3.93 6.80 27.99
N PRO A 91 -4.07 5.48 28.22
CA PRO A 91 -3.00 4.70 28.79
C PRO A 91 -1.81 4.64 27.82
N ALA A 92 -0.60 4.46 28.35
CA ALA A 92 0.62 4.37 27.54
C ALA A 92 0.54 3.25 26.49
N SER A 93 -0.14 2.14 26.80
CA SER A 93 -0.37 1.04 25.86
C SER A 93 -1.17 1.45 24.63
N ALA A 94 -2.21 2.27 24.79
CA ALA A 94 -3.03 2.77 23.67
C ALA A 94 -2.23 3.70 22.76
N ILE A 95 -1.39 4.58 23.34
CA ILE A 95 -0.49 5.44 22.57
C ILE A 95 0.49 4.61 21.74
N VAL A 96 1.08 3.56 22.33
CA VAL A 96 1.94 2.62 21.60
C VAL A 96 1.17 1.91 20.49
N GLY A 97 -0.07 1.47 20.74
CA GLY A 97 -0.95 0.86 19.74
C GLY A 97 -1.19 1.77 18.53
N ILE A 98 -1.44 3.06 18.76
CA ILE A 98 -1.59 4.07 17.70
C ILE A 98 -0.29 4.18 16.89
N VAL A 99 0.85 4.36 17.57
CA VAL A 99 2.16 4.51 16.89
C VAL A 99 2.46 3.29 16.01
N LEU A 100 2.25 2.08 16.53
CA LEU A 100 2.47 0.84 15.77
C LEU A 100 1.55 0.73 14.55
N SER A 101 0.29 1.15 14.68
CA SER A 101 -0.71 1.10 13.60
C SER A 101 -0.37 2.01 12.43
N PHE A 102 0.33 3.13 12.67
CA PHE A 102 0.75 4.08 11.63
C PHE A 102 2.22 3.93 11.19
N SER A 103 2.97 2.98 11.76
CA SER A 103 4.39 2.79 11.43
C SER A 103 4.72 1.34 11.05
N ILE A 104 4.77 0.45 12.02
CA ILE A 104 5.23 -0.93 11.84
C ILE A 104 4.21 -1.77 11.08
N VAL A 105 2.91 -1.64 11.39
CA VAL A 105 1.88 -2.46 10.75
C VAL A 105 1.83 -2.24 9.23
N PRO A 106 1.73 -0.99 8.72
CA PRO A 106 1.78 -0.75 7.27
C PRO A 106 3.11 -1.18 6.66
N ALA A 107 4.24 -0.95 7.35
CA ALA A 107 5.56 -1.34 6.85
C ALA A 107 5.69 -2.85 6.66
N VAL A 108 5.16 -3.66 7.59
CA VAL A 108 5.16 -5.14 7.47
C VAL A 108 4.26 -5.59 6.33
N ILE A 109 3.09 -4.97 6.14
CA ILE A 109 2.18 -5.29 5.03
C ILE A 109 2.84 -5.00 3.68
N ILE A 110 3.50 -3.84 3.55
CA ILE A 110 4.25 -3.48 2.34
C ILE A 110 5.43 -4.44 2.14
N ALA A 111 6.20 -4.76 3.18
CA ALA A 111 7.30 -5.71 3.07
C ALA A 111 6.83 -7.10 2.64
N ALA A 112 5.67 -7.56 3.15
CA ALA A 112 5.06 -8.82 2.73
C ALA A 112 4.60 -8.78 1.26
N SER A 113 4.15 -7.63 0.75
CA SER A 113 3.75 -7.49 -0.66
C SER A 113 4.93 -7.66 -1.63
N LEU A 114 6.16 -7.28 -1.21
CA LEU A 114 7.38 -7.49 -1.99
C LEU A 114 7.65 -8.96 -2.31
N TRP A 115 7.18 -9.89 -1.47
CA TRP A 115 7.28 -11.31 -1.77
C TRP A 115 6.52 -11.68 -3.05
N SER A 116 5.35 -11.08 -3.29
CA SER A 116 4.59 -11.27 -4.53
C SER A 116 5.36 -10.72 -5.74
N PHE A 117 5.96 -9.53 -5.61
CA PHE A 117 6.82 -8.95 -6.66
C PHE A 117 8.03 -9.81 -6.99
N SER A 118 8.64 -10.48 -6.00
CA SER A 118 9.80 -11.36 -6.24
C SER A 118 9.52 -12.54 -7.17
N ARG A 119 8.24 -12.88 -7.37
CA ARG A 119 7.79 -13.98 -8.24
C ARG A 119 7.23 -13.50 -9.58
N TYR A 120 7.38 -12.21 -9.91
CA TYR A 120 6.84 -11.67 -11.15
C TYR A 120 7.55 -12.27 -12.38
N PRO A 121 6.81 -12.95 -13.27
CA PRO A 121 7.41 -13.74 -14.35
C PRO A 121 7.76 -12.93 -15.60
N LEU A 122 7.12 -11.76 -15.80
CA LEU A 122 7.32 -10.96 -17.01
C LEU A 122 8.59 -10.13 -16.90
N ARG A 123 9.46 -10.27 -17.89
CA ARG A 123 10.68 -9.50 -18.02
C ARG A 123 10.51 -8.47 -19.14
N ARG A 124 11.37 -7.45 -19.12
CA ARG A 124 11.42 -6.41 -20.16
C ARG A 124 11.49 -7.00 -21.58
N ALA A 125 12.28 -8.06 -21.77
CA ALA A 125 12.41 -8.73 -23.06
C ALA A 125 11.09 -9.35 -23.58
N ASP A 126 10.19 -9.76 -22.68
CA ASP A 126 8.88 -10.30 -23.08
C ASP A 126 7.98 -9.17 -23.60
N ILE A 127 8.05 -7.99 -22.98
CA ILE A 127 7.26 -6.82 -23.35
C ILE A 127 7.77 -6.18 -24.66
N ASP A 128 9.09 -6.02 -24.80
CA ASP A 128 9.69 -5.45 -26.02
C ASP A 128 9.34 -6.30 -27.25
N ARG A 129 9.38 -7.64 -27.12
CA ARG A 129 9.02 -8.58 -28.20
C ARG A 129 7.54 -8.48 -28.61
N LEU A 130 6.63 -8.20 -27.65
CA LEU A 130 5.22 -7.99 -27.95
C LEU A 130 5.00 -6.68 -28.71
N ALA A 131 5.73 -5.63 -28.35
CA ALA A 131 5.65 -4.33 -29.02
C ALA A 131 6.11 -4.42 -30.48
N GLU A 132 7.24 -5.09 -30.75
CA GLU A 132 7.76 -5.30 -32.12
C GLU A 132 6.73 -6.02 -33.02
N ARG A 133 6.05 -7.05 -32.49
CA ARG A 133 5.06 -7.85 -33.24
C ARG A 133 3.72 -7.15 -33.49
N THR A 134 3.41 -6.10 -32.73
CA THR A 134 2.18 -5.32 -32.93
C THR A 134 2.36 -4.28 -34.04
N ILE A 135 3.62 -3.98 -34.42
CA ILE A 135 3.98 -2.97 -35.44
C ILE A 135 4.11 -3.60 -36.83
N GLU A 136 4.39 -4.92 -36.93
CA GLU A 136 4.31 -5.71 -38.17
C GLU A 136 2.87 -6.03 -38.58
#